data_AF-A0A6A5TP51-F1
#
_entry.id   AF-A0A6A5TP51-F1
#
_cell.length_a   1.000
_cell.length_b   1.000
_cell.length_c   1.000
_cell.angle_alpha   90.00
_cell.angle_beta   90.00
_cell.angle_gamma   90.00
#
_symmetry.space_group_name_H-M   'P 1'
#
loop_
_entity.id
_entity.type
_entity.pdbx_description
1 polymer ?
#
loop_
_entity_poly.entity_id
_entity_poly.type
_entity_poly.pdbx_seq_one_letter_code
_entity_poly.pdbx_strand_id
1 'polypeptide(L)'
;MAPLTTASNEKDHQALLDKLDIYAIRKPFRNPHYKAHGRRNKNLKQIITEATRKEASVMATQNNSGVSTPLTEVGTPGPNPVGRPPNIAQAAQSLSTLVLEKNQRAANGNGNGNGNGNGNGNATVGVTATYTNIESAPSFHPSSQRRYCDITGLKASYTDPKTRLRYHDKEVFGLVRTMAQSVAEGYLAARGAHTVLK
;
A
#
# COMPACT_ATOMS: atom_id res chain seq x y z
N MET A 1 16.58 3.13 -35.47
CA MET A 1 17.82 3.64 -34.85
C MET A 1 18.30 4.77 -35.74
N ALA A 2 18.42 6.00 -35.22
CA ALA A 2 18.93 7.11 -36.02
C ALA A 2 20.41 6.86 -36.39
N PRO A 3 20.88 7.25 -37.58
CA PRO A 3 22.25 6.99 -37.98
C PRO A 3 23.21 7.86 -37.16
N LEU A 4 24.23 7.23 -36.58
CA LEU A 4 25.41 7.91 -36.03
C LEU A 4 26.19 8.47 -37.22
N THR A 5 25.84 9.68 -37.64
CA THR A 5 26.62 10.40 -38.64
C THR A 5 27.85 10.99 -37.96
N THR A 6 29.01 10.75 -38.55
CA THR A 6 30.35 11.21 -38.17
C THR A 6 30.57 12.72 -38.38
N ALA A 7 29.52 13.53 -38.24
CA ALA A 7 29.55 14.98 -38.50
C ALA A 7 28.86 15.82 -37.40
N SER A 8 28.71 15.30 -36.18
CA SER A 8 28.33 16.15 -35.04
C SER A 8 29.57 16.93 -34.57
N ASN A 9 29.75 18.15 -35.07
CA ASN A 9 30.82 19.01 -34.55
C ASN A 9 30.49 19.40 -33.10
N GLU A 10 31.51 19.60 -32.26
CA GLU A 10 31.35 20.01 -30.86
C GLU A 10 30.46 21.27 -30.72
N LYS A 11 30.54 22.17 -31.70
CA LYS A 11 29.72 23.39 -31.76
C LYS A 11 28.22 23.10 -31.97
N ASP A 12 27.90 22.12 -32.82
CA ASP A 12 26.52 21.74 -33.11
C ASP A 12 25.91 21.01 -31.90
N HIS A 13 26.72 20.22 -31.20
CA HIS A 13 26.34 19.59 -29.94
C HIS A 13 26.10 20.62 -28.83
N GLN A 14 26.99 21.59 -28.68
CA GLN A 14 26.82 22.67 -27.69
C GLN A 14 25.58 23.52 -27.99
N ALA A 15 25.34 23.87 -29.25
CA ALA A 15 24.14 24.61 -29.66
C ALA A 15 22.84 23.84 -29.35
N LEU A 16 22.86 22.50 -29.43
CA LEU A 16 21.73 21.67 -29.04
C LEU A 16 21.50 21.70 -27.53
N LEU A 17 22.56 21.61 -26.72
CA LEU A 17 22.47 21.69 -25.26
C LEU A 17 21.90 23.04 -24.80
N ASP A 18 22.40 24.14 -25.38
CA ASP A 18 21.92 25.50 -25.06
C ASP A 18 20.44 25.67 -25.42
N LYS A 19 20.00 25.08 -26.53
CA LYS A 19 18.59 25.09 -26.94
C LYS A 19 17.69 24.26 -26.01
N LEU A 20 18.21 23.19 -25.41
CA LEU A 20 17.48 22.33 -24.48
C LEU A 20 17.50 22.88 -23.04
N ASP A 21 18.27 23.94 -22.76
CA ASP A 21 18.34 24.55 -21.44
C ASP A 21 17.09 25.38 -21.11
N ILE A 22 16.35 24.90 -20.10
CA ILE A 22 15.16 25.57 -19.58
C ILE A 22 15.49 26.72 -18.60
N TYR A 23 16.75 26.94 -18.23
CA TYR A 23 17.17 28.03 -17.35
C TYR A 23 17.37 29.35 -18.09
N ALA A 24 17.87 29.30 -19.34
CA ALA A 24 18.01 30.47 -20.20
C ALA A 24 16.66 31.17 -20.48
N ILE A 25 15.54 30.41 -20.44
CA ILE A 25 14.20 30.92 -20.67
C ILE A 25 13.64 31.54 -19.37
N ARG A 26 13.28 32.83 -19.42
CA ARG A 26 12.60 33.51 -18.31
C ARG A 26 11.22 32.89 -18.04
N LYS A 27 10.87 32.72 -16.76
CA LYS A 27 9.61 32.10 -16.30
C LYS A 27 8.72 33.13 -15.60
N PRO A 28 8.04 34.04 -16.35
CA PRO A 28 7.24 35.12 -15.76
C PRO A 28 6.02 34.61 -14.98
N PHE A 29 5.62 33.37 -15.20
CA PHE A 29 4.53 32.68 -14.51
C PHE A 29 4.94 32.00 -13.20
N ARG A 30 6.25 31.92 -12.89
CA ARG A 30 6.72 31.23 -11.67
C ARG A 30 6.77 32.21 -10.50
N ASN A 31 5.99 31.95 -9.46
CA ASN A 31 6.00 32.75 -8.23
C ASN A 31 7.41 32.73 -7.58
N PRO A 32 8.10 33.88 -7.46
CA PRO A 32 9.43 33.96 -6.83
C PRO A 32 9.45 33.61 -5.34
N HIS A 33 8.31 33.73 -4.66
CA HIS A 33 8.21 33.47 -3.22
C HIS A 33 7.97 31.99 -2.87
N TYR A 34 7.64 31.16 -3.86
CA TYR A 34 7.41 29.73 -3.61
C TYR A 34 8.72 29.02 -3.22
N LYS A 35 8.73 28.39 -2.04
CA LYS A 35 9.83 27.54 -1.56
C LYS A 35 9.39 26.08 -1.52
N ALA A 36 10.13 25.21 -2.21
CA ALA A 36 9.83 23.79 -2.21
C ALA A 36 10.08 23.17 -0.82
N HIS A 37 9.16 22.32 -0.37
CA HIS A 37 9.31 21.60 0.89
C HIS A 37 10.38 20.50 0.78
N GLY A 38 11.25 20.39 1.79
CA GLY A 38 12.33 19.39 1.78
C GLY A 38 11.85 17.94 1.81
N ARG A 39 10.72 17.65 2.48
CA ARG A 39 10.15 16.29 2.58
C ARG A 39 9.11 16.00 1.50
N ARG A 40 9.45 16.24 0.23
CA ARG A 40 8.57 15.98 -0.92
C ARG A 40 8.90 14.67 -1.65
N ASN A 41 10.17 14.29 -1.67
CA ASN A 41 10.63 13.07 -2.33
C ASN A 41 10.47 11.91 -1.36
N LYS A 42 9.36 11.17 -1.47
CA LYS A 42 9.04 10.02 -0.62
C LYS A 42 8.91 8.75 -1.45
N ASN A 43 9.32 7.62 -0.88
CA ASN A 43 9.03 6.30 -1.47
C ASN A 43 7.57 5.92 -1.21
N LEU A 44 6.98 5.08 -2.06
CA LEU A 44 5.65 4.50 -1.84
C LEU A 44 5.49 3.91 -0.44
N LYS A 45 6.50 3.21 0.08
CA LYS A 45 6.48 2.68 1.46
C LYS A 45 6.26 3.77 2.50
N GLN A 46 6.96 4.90 2.36
CA GLN A 46 6.84 6.03 3.29
C GLN A 46 5.47 6.69 3.17
N ILE A 47 4.96 6.89 1.94
CA ILE A 47 3.64 7.46 1.68
C ILE A 47 2.54 6.59 2.30
N ILE A 48 2.58 5.28 2.05
CA ILE A 48 1.63 4.31 2.62
C ILE A 48 1.72 4.32 4.15
N THR A 49 2.92 4.29 4.72
CA THR A 49 3.12 4.33 6.18
C THR A 49 2.58 5.61 6.83
N GLU A 50 2.75 6.76 6.19
CA GLU A 50 2.18 8.02 6.68
C GLU A 50 0.66 8.03 6.56
N ALA A 51 0.11 7.48 5.47
CA ALA A 51 -1.34 7.37 5.27
C ALA A 51 -1.98 6.48 6.33
N THR A 52 -1.43 5.28 6.61
CA THR A 52 -1.95 4.39 7.65
C THR A 52 -1.86 5.00 9.05
N ARG A 53 -0.75 5.68 9.37
CA ARG A 53 -0.60 6.40 10.65
C ARG A 53 -1.63 7.53 10.80
N LYS A 54 -1.89 8.27 9.72
CA LYS A 54 -2.89 9.33 9.70
C LYS A 54 -4.30 8.77 9.91
N GLU A 55 -4.67 7.69 9.23
CA GLU A 55 -5.96 7.01 9.41
C GLU A 55 -6.16 6.56 10.87
N ALA A 56 -5.15 5.94 11.49
CA ALA A 56 -5.18 5.55 12.89
C ALA A 56 -5.40 6.74 13.85
N SER A 57 -4.74 7.88 13.58
CA SER A 57 -4.90 9.10 14.39
C SER A 57 -6.30 9.74 14.27
N VAL A 58 -6.94 9.65 13.10
CA VAL A 58 -8.31 10.15 12.89
C VAL A 58 -9.31 9.29 13.67
N MET A 59 -9.16 7.96 13.66
CA MET A 59 -10.01 7.06 14.43
C MET A 59 -9.85 7.25 15.95
N ALA A 60 -8.62 7.48 16.45
CA ALA A 60 -8.37 7.74 17.86
C ALA A 60 -9.04 9.04 18.36
N THR A 61 -9.12 10.07 17.51
CA THR A 61 -9.69 11.37 17.90
C THR A 61 -11.22 11.33 18.00
N GLN A 62 -11.89 10.46 17.23
CA GLN A 62 -13.34 10.24 17.36
C GLN A 62 -13.70 9.56 18.69
N ASN A 63 -12.84 8.72 19.24
CA ASN A 63 -13.06 8.05 20.52
C ASN A 63 -12.97 8.98 21.74
N ASN A 64 -12.38 10.17 21.61
CA ASN A 64 -12.16 11.08 22.75
C ASN A 64 -12.96 12.40 22.67
N SER A 65 -13.80 12.58 21.65
CA SER A 65 -14.55 13.83 21.46
C SER A 65 -15.87 13.91 22.26
N GLY A 66 -16.09 13.00 23.22
CA GLY A 66 -17.34 12.90 23.99
C GLY A 66 -17.25 13.16 25.50
N VAL A 67 -16.07 13.44 26.07
CA VAL A 67 -15.87 13.55 27.54
C VAL A 67 -15.36 14.94 27.96
N SER A 68 -15.86 16.01 27.35
CA SER A 68 -15.59 17.38 27.83
C SER A 68 -16.71 18.35 27.44
N THR A 69 -17.92 18.06 27.89
CA THR A 69 -18.91 19.12 28.17
C THR A 69 -19.14 19.12 29.67
N PRO A 70 -18.71 20.14 30.43
CA PRO A 70 -19.00 20.20 31.86
C PRO A 70 -20.51 20.34 32.04
N LEU A 71 -21.08 19.42 32.81
CA LEU A 71 -22.47 19.46 33.23
C LEU A 71 -22.65 20.67 34.16
N THR A 72 -23.41 21.69 33.74
CA THR A 72 -23.86 22.73 34.67
C THR A 72 -25.08 22.21 35.43
N GLU A 73 -24.81 21.73 36.64
CA GLU A 73 -25.81 21.39 37.64
C GLU A 73 -26.37 22.69 38.23
N VAL A 74 -27.61 23.03 37.89
CA VAL A 74 -28.40 24.03 38.64
C VAL A 74 -29.69 23.37 39.06
N GLY A 75 -29.74 23.00 40.35
CA GLY A 75 -30.96 22.60 41.02
C GLY A 75 -31.80 23.80 41.46
N THR A 76 -33.12 23.68 41.38
CA THR A 76 -34.07 24.04 42.45
C THR A 76 -35.50 23.52 42.10
N PRO A 77 -36.38 23.32 43.10
CA PRO A 77 -37.44 22.32 43.08
C PRO A 77 -38.79 22.87 42.62
N GLY A 78 -39.63 22.03 42.00
CA GLY A 78 -41.04 22.36 41.70
C GLY A 78 -41.77 21.22 40.98
N PRO A 79 -43.08 21.02 41.24
CA PRO A 79 -43.75 19.74 41.04
C PRO A 79 -44.03 19.45 39.56
N ASN A 80 -44.07 18.15 39.24
CA ASN A 80 -44.35 17.60 37.92
C ASN A 80 -45.48 18.34 37.17
N PRO A 81 -45.32 18.52 35.84
CA PRO A 81 -46.39 18.12 34.95
C PRO A 81 -45.91 17.19 33.82
N VAL A 82 -46.84 16.33 33.46
CA VAL A 82 -46.87 15.39 32.35
C VAL A 82 -46.44 16.04 31.02
N GLY A 83 -45.57 15.34 30.26
CA GLY A 83 -45.33 15.62 28.83
C GLY A 83 -44.02 16.38 28.52
N ARG A 84 -42.87 15.71 28.60
CA ARG A 84 -41.63 16.21 27.98
C ARG A 84 -41.63 15.86 26.48
N PRO A 85 -41.40 16.80 25.55
CA PRO A 85 -41.18 16.45 24.16
C PRO A 85 -39.89 15.61 24.06
N PRO A 86 -39.83 14.59 23.18
CA PRO A 86 -38.62 13.80 23.02
C PRO A 86 -37.51 14.73 22.55
N ASN A 87 -36.46 14.84 23.36
CA ASN A 87 -35.31 15.67 23.04
C ASN A 87 -34.54 14.99 21.89
N ILE A 88 -34.93 15.30 20.65
CA ILE A 88 -34.39 14.73 19.41
C ILE A 88 -32.86 14.88 19.34
N ALA A 89 -32.31 15.96 19.91
CA ALA A 89 -30.87 16.16 19.97
C ALA A 89 -30.16 15.11 20.85
N GLN A 90 -30.76 14.74 21.99
CA GLN A 90 -30.25 13.67 22.85
C GLN A 90 -30.42 12.29 22.20
N ALA A 91 -31.51 12.08 21.44
CA ALA A 91 -31.75 10.84 20.69
C ALA A 91 -30.79 10.66 19.50
N ALA A 92 -30.43 11.73 18.80
CA ALA A 92 -29.44 11.68 17.72
C ALA A 92 -28.01 11.39 18.25
N GLN A 93 -27.69 11.92 19.43
CA GLN A 93 -26.43 11.61 20.12
C GLN A 93 -26.38 10.15 20.57
N SER A 94 -27.48 9.58 21.10
CA SER A 94 -27.51 8.17 21.51
C SER A 94 -27.49 7.18 20.33
N LEU A 95 -28.06 7.56 19.17
CA LEU A 95 -27.96 6.76 17.95
C LEU A 95 -26.54 6.75 17.38
N SER A 96 -25.87 7.91 17.37
CA SER A 96 -24.48 7.99 16.90
C SER A 96 -23.53 7.20 17.80
N THR A 97 -23.68 7.24 19.12
CA THR A 97 -22.91 6.41 20.04
C THR A 97 -23.19 4.92 19.87
N LEU A 98 -24.44 4.51 19.68
CA LEU A 98 -24.79 3.10 19.41
C LEU A 98 -24.23 2.57 18.09
N VAL A 99 -24.23 3.39 17.02
CA VAL A 99 -23.64 3.00 15.73
C VAL A 99 -22.12 2.89 15.84
N LEU A 100 -21.47 3.83 16.56
CA LEU A 100 -20.05 3.77 16.88
C LEU A 100 -19.68 2.55 17.72
N GLU A 101 -20.45 2.25 18.77
CA GLU A 101 -20.27 1.07 19.61
C GLU A 101 -20.48 -0.23 18.81
N LYS A 102 -21.49 -0.29 17.93
CA LYS A 102 -21.71 -1.43 17.04
C LYS A 102 -20.55 -1.63 16.07
N ASN A 103 -20.00 -0.56 15.51
CA ASN A 103 -18.84 -0.61 14.62
C ASN A 103 -17.56 -1.00 15.39
N GLN A 104 -17.39 -0.54 16.63
CA GLN A 104 -16.30 -0.96 17.52
C GLN A 104 -16.43 -2.43 17.95
N ARG A 105 -17.66 -2.91 18.23
CA ARG A 105 -17.94 -4.33 18.50
C ARG A 105 -17.70 -5.20 17.26
N ALA A 106 -18.00 -4.72 16.06
CA ALA A 106 -17.62 -5.40 14.82
C ALA A 106 -16.09 -5.39 14.60
N ALA A 107 -15.38 -4.35 15.04
CA ALA A 107 -13.93 -4.25 14.98
C ALA A 107 -13.21 -5.13 16.01
N ASN A 108 -13.81 -5.40 17.16
CA ASN A 108 -13.28 -6.27 18.23
C ASN A 108 -13.87 -7.70 18.20
N GLY A 109 -14.92 -7.93 17.42
CA GLY A 109 -15.76 -9.12 17.44
C GLY A 109 -15.67 -9.94 16.16
N ASN A 110 -14.50 -10.49 15.87
CA ASN A 110 -14.40 -11.75 15.13
C ASN A 110 -13.43 -12.71 15.85
N GLY A 111 -13.66 -12.85 17.16
CA GLY A 111 -13.06 -13.89 18.00
C GLY A 111 -14.09 -14.99 18.25
N ASN A 112 -14.23 -15.90 17.29
CA ASN A 112 -14.77 -17.23 17.61
C ASN A 112 -13.84 -18.28 16.99
N GLY A 113 -12.94 -18.78 17.83
CA GLY A 113 -11.88 -19.71 17.47
C GLY A 113 -11.00 -20.01 18.69
N ASN A 114 -11.46 -20.97 19.49
CA ASN A 114 -10.76 -21.65 20.57
C ASN A 114 -9.28 -21.94 20.27
N GLY A 115 -8.34 -21.61 21.18
CA GLY A 115 -6.95 -22.09 21.09
C GLY A 115 -5.88 -21.25 21.81
N ASN A 116 -5.68 -21.54 23.09
CA ASN A 116 -4.40 -21.57 23.84
C ASN A 116 -3.12 -20.93 23.23
N GLY A 117 -2.52 -19.98 23.97
CA GLY A 117 -1.06 -19.89 24.16
C GLY A 117 -0.23 -19.06 23.17
N ASN A 118 0.27 -17.91 23.66
CA ASN A 118 1.57 -17.28 23.37
C ASN A 118 2.01 -17.10 21.90
N GLY A 119 2.04 -15.85 21.44
CA GLY A 119 2.92 -15.43 20.34
C GLY A 119 2.33 -14.37 19.42
N ASN A 120 2.64 -13.10 19.69
CA ASN A 120 2.82 -12.01 18.71
C ASN A 120 1.92 -12.07 17.45
N GLY A 121 0.61 -12.13 17.65
CA GLY A 121 -0.38 -12.06 16.58
C GLY A 121 -0.95 -10.66 16.54
N ASN A 122 -0.69 -9.95 15.44
CA ASN A 122 -1.36 -8.73 15.03
C ASN A 122 -2.88 -8.91 15.18
N ALA A 123 -3.42 -8.50 16.34
CA ALA A 123 -4.84 -8.55 16.60
C ALA A 123 -5.49 -7.75 15.48
N THR A 124 -6.39 -8.41 14.75
CA THR A 124 -7.31 -7.83 13.78
C THR A 124 -8.24 -6.85 14.50
N VAL A 125 -7.67 -5.76 15.00
CA VAL A 125 -8.35 -4.55 15.43
C VAL A 125 -8.88 -3.97 14.14
N GLY A 126 -10.21 -4.04 13.97
CA GLY A 126 -10.89 -3.71 12.72
C GLY A 126 -10.34 -2.46 12.05
N VAL A 127 -9.49 -2.66 11.05
CA VAL A 127 -9.14 -1.63 10.08
C VAL A 127 -10.46 -1.23 9.45
N THR A 128 -10.92 -0.01 9.69
CA THR A 128 -12.07 0.52 8.97
C THR A 128 -11.75 0.40 7.49
N ALA A 129 -12.57 -0.36 6.76
CA ALA A 129 -12.35 -0.64 5.36
C ALA A 129 -12.41 0.68 4.57
N THR A 130 -11.25 1.21 4.22
CA THR A 130 -11.12 2.35 3.31
C THR A 130 -10.87 1.82 1.90
N TYR A 131 -11.22 2.60 0.88
CA TYR A 131 -10.97 2.25 -0.53
C TYR A 131 -9.50 1.85 -0.79
N THR A 132 -8.57 2.40 -0.02
CA THR A 132 -7.12 2.15 -0.14
C THR A 132 -6.64 0.88 0.58
N ASN A 133 -7.36 0.40 1.60
CA ASN A 133 -6.93 -0.74 2.42
C ASN A 133 -7.53 -2.08 1.95
N ILE A 134 -8.45 -2.07 0.99
CA ILE A 134 -9.04 -3.28 0.40
C ILE A 134 -8.14 -3.75 -0.74
N GLU A 135 -7.27 -4.73 -0.46
CA GLU A 135 -6.44 -5.38 -1.49
C GLU A 135 -7.24 -6.46 -2.24
N SER A 136 -6.88 -6.70 -3.51
CA SER A 136 -7.46 -7.79 -4.29
C SER A 136 -6.99 -9.15 -3.78
N ALA A 137 -7.91 -10.11 -3.66
CA ALA A 137 -7.56 -11.49 -3.33
C ALA A 137 -6.61 -12.11 -4.38
N PRO A 138 -5.71 -13.02 -3.97
CA PRO A 138 -4.85 -13.73 -4.91
C PRO A 138 -5.67 -14.64 -5.84
N SER A 139 -5.17 -14.87 -7.05
CA SER A 139 -5.85 -15.73 -8.02
C SER A 139 -5.73 -17.22 -7.65
N PHE A 140 -6.85 -17.94 -7.57
CA PHE A 140 -6.88 -19.41 -7.44
C PHE A 140 -7.12 -20.13 -8.78
N HIS A 141 -7.18 -19.39 -9.88
CA HIS A 141 -7.52 -19.95 -11.18
C HIS A 141 -6.38 -20.86 -11.71
N PRO A 142 -6.66 -22.09 -12.20
CA PRO A 142 -5.62 -23.02 -12.64
C PRO A 142 -4.67 -22.49 -13.73
N SER A 143 -5.09 -21.49 -14.51
CA SER A 143 -4.21 -20.84 -15.49
C SER A 143 -3.02 -20.12 -14.83
N SER A 144 -3.19 -19.53 -13.64
CA SER A 144 -2.06 -18.90 -12.91
C SER A 144 -1.05 -19.92 -12.39
N GLN A 145 -1.47 -21.18 -12.27
CA GLN A 145 -0.63 -22.31 -11.87
C GLN A 145 0.09 -22.97 -13.06
N ARG A 146 -0.15 -22.51 -14.31
CA ARG A 146 0.55 -23.04 -15.48
C ARG A 146 2.04 -22.70 -15.38
N ARG A 147 2.85 -23.75 -15.47
CA ARG A 147 4.30 -23.66 -15.39
C ARG A 147 4.85 -23.57 -16.80
N TYR A 148 5.59 -22.51 -17.07
CA TYR A 148 6.35 -22.32 -18.30
C TYR A 148 7.84 -22.48 -18.01
N CYS A 149 8.59 -22.87 -19.02
CA CYS A 149 10.03 -22.96 -18.97
C CYS A 149 10.61 -21.56 -18.85
N ASP A 150 11.55 -21.39 -17.91
CA ASP A 150 12.13 -20.07 -17.63
C ASP A 150 13.06 -19.60 -18.77
N ILE A 151 13.51 -20.52 -19.64
CA ILE A 151 14.46 -20.26 -20.74
C ILE A 151 13.72 -20.07 -22.07
N THR A 152 12.83 -21.01 -22.43
CA THR A 152 12.19 -21.05 -23.76
C THR A 152 10.74 -20.54 -23.77
N GLY A 153 10.09 -20.41 -22.61
CA GLY A 153 8.68 -20.02 -22.52
C GLY A 153 7.67 -21.13 -22.91
N LEU A 154 8.13 -22.31 -23.33
CA LEU A 154 7.27 -23.47 -23.57
C LEU A 154 6.67 -24.02 -22.27
N LYS A 155 5.61 -24.82 -22.35
CA LYS A 155 5.02 -25.45 -21.15
C LYS A 155 6.06 -26.33 -20.44
N ALA A 156 6.33 -26.11 -19.16
CA ALA A 156 7.30 -26.92 -18.42
C ALA A 156 6.57 -27.91 -17.49
N SER A 157 6.89 -29.20 -17.65
CA SER A 157 6.40 -30.26 -16.77
C SER A 157 7.30 -30.48 -15.55
N TYR A 158 8.58 -30.09 -15.64
CA TYR A 158 9.61 -30.44 -14.67
C TYR A 158 10.34 -29.21 -14.10
N THR A 159 10.87 -29.38 -12.89
CA THR A 159 11.67 -28.37 -12.19
C THR A 159 12.95 -29.03 -11.68
N ASP A 160 14.10 -28.40 -11.88
CA ASP A 160 15.37 -28.89 -11.35
C ASP A 160 15.48 -28.61 -9.84
N PRO A 161 15.74 -29.60 -8.97
CA PRO A 161 15.82 -29.39 -7.53
C PRO A 161 17.01 -28.51 -7.10
N LYS A 162 18.08 -28.45 -7.90
CA LYS A 162 19.29 -27.68 -7.57
C LYS A 162 19.09 -26.20 -7.85
N THR A 163 18.69 -25.85 -9.06
CA THR A 163 18.53 -24.45 -9.51
C THR A 163 17.12 -23.91 -9.31
N ARG A 164 16.12 -24.76 -9.09
CA ARG A 164 14.67 -24.42 -9.09
C ARG A 164 14.16 -23.85 -10.42
N LEU A 165 14.92 -24.01 -11.50
CA LEU A 165 14.49 -23.65 -12.85
C LEU A 165 13.51 -24.67 -13.42
N ARG A 166 12.53 -24.18 -14.18
CA ARG A 166 11.54 -24.98 -14.90
C ARG A 166 12.03 -25.24 -16.31
N TYR A 167 11.99 -26.49 -16.76
CA TYR A 167 12.46 -26.91 -18.09
C TYR A 167 11.42 -27.78 -18.82
N HIS A 168 11.49 -27.79 -20.14
CA HIS A 168 10.58 -28.52 -21.02
C HIS A 168 11.12 -29.90 -21.41
N ASP A 169 12.35 -29.95 -21.91
CA ASP A 169 12.97 -31.16 -22.47
C ASP A 169 14.38 -31.41 -21.89
N LYS A 170 14.99 -32.52 -22.34
CA LYS A 170 16.33 -32.94 -21.93
C LYS A 170 17.43 -31.98 -22.40
N GLU A 171 17.22 -31.26 -23.51
CA GLU A 171 18.23 -30.36 -24.08
C GLU A 171 18.36 -29.10 -23.23
N VAL A 172 17.21 -28.53 -22.85
CA VAL A 172 17.14 -27.43 -21.89
C VAL A 172 17.70 -27.85 -20.53
N PHE A 173 17.43 -29.09 -20.09
CA PHE A 173 18.03 -29.59 -18.85
C PHE A 173 19.57 -29.72 -18.94
N GLY A 174 20.10 -30.16 -20.08
CA GLY A 174 21.54 -30.17 -20.34
C GLY A 174 22.16 -28.78 -20.22
N LEU A 175 21.51 -27.77 -20.82
CA LEU A 175 21.92 -26.37 -20.72
C LEU A 175 21.87 -25.85 -19.27
N VAL A 176 20.84 -26.20 -18.51
CA VAL A 176 20.70 -25.85 -17.07
C VAL A 176 21.85 -26.41 -16.24
N ARG A 177 22.45 -27.53 -16.63
CA ARG A 177 23.60 -28.11 -15.90
C ARG A 177 24.93 -27.46 -16.24
N THR A 178 25.07 -26.84 -17.41
CA THR A 178 26.31 -26.17 -17.83
C THR A 178 26.34 -24.69 -17.48
N MET A 179 25.19 -24.06 -17.21
CA MET A 179 25.14 -22.62 -16.90
C MET A 179 25.69 -22.30 -15.51
N ALA A 180 26.26 -21.09 -15.39
CA ALA A 180 26.72 -20.55 -14.12
C ALA A 180 25.55 -20.23 -13.18
N GLN A 181 25.79 -20.32 -11.87
CA GLN A 181 24.79 -20.09 -10.83
C GLN A 181 24.16 -18.69 -10.92
N SER A 182 24.94 -17.66 -11.26
CA SER A 182 24.47 -16.28 -11.41
C SER A 182 23.43 -16.12 -12.54
N VAL A 183 23.57 -16.91 -13.60
CA VAL A 183 22.63 -16.90 -14.73
C VAL A 183 21.30 -17.53 -14.31
N ALA A 184 21.36 -18.66 -13.59
CA ALA A 184 20.17 -19.29 -13.03
C ALA A 184 19.43 -18.34 -12.07
N GLU A 185 20.16 -17.65 -11.21
CA GLU A 185 19.62 -16.61 -10.32
C GLU A 185 18.96 -15.46 -11.10
N GLY A 186 19.56 -15.01 -12.21
CA GLY A 186 18.96 -14.04 -13.12
C GLY A 186 17.62 -14.49 -13.71
N TYR A 187 17.51 -15.75 -14.12
CA TYR A 187 16.24 -16.32 -14.59
C TYR A 187 15.20 -16.43 -13.46
N LEU A 188 15.61 -16.79 -12.24
CA LEU A 188 14.71 -16.77 -11.08
C LEU A 188 14.25 -15.35 -10.74
N ALA A 189 15.10 -14.34 -10.94
CA ALA A 189 14.76 -12.94 -10.69
C ALA A 189 13.73 -12.43 -11.70
N ALA A 190 13.89 -12.79 -12.98
CA ALA A 190 12.90 -12.49 -14.01
C ALA A 190 11.53 -13.13 -13.71
N ARG A 191 11.50 -14.35 -13.12
CA ARG A 191 10.26 -15.00 -12.65
C ARG A 191 9.69 -14.39 -11.36
N GLY A 192 10.48 -13.63 -10.61
CA GLY A 192 10.11 -13.15 -9.27
C GLY A 192 10.23 -14.22 -8.17
N ALA A 193 10.99 -15.30 -8.42
CA ALA A 193 11.24 -16.39 -7.45
C ALA A 193 12.65 -16.34 -6.84
N HIS A 194 13.39 -15.25 -7.07
CA HIS A 194 14.76 -15.07 -6.58
C HIS A 194 14.80 -14.76 -5.09
N THR A 195 15.60 -15.50 -4.35
CA THR A 195 15.84 -15.28 -2.92
C THR A 195 17.19 -14.60 -2.74
N VAL A 196 17.20 -13.28 -2.54
CA VAL A 196 18.41 -12.55 -2.12
C VAL A 196 18.60 -12.77 -0.63
N LEU A 197 19.68 -13.43 -0.23
CA LEU A 197 20.09 -13.49 1.18
C LEU A 197 20.46 -12.07 1.64
N LYS A 198 19.93 -11.65 2.78
CA LYS A 198 20.20 -10.36 3.41
C LYS A 198 21.03 -10.53 4.66
#